data_AF-A0A645A171-F1
#
_entry.id   AF-A0A645A171-F1
#
_cell.length_a   1.000
_cell.length_b   1.000
_cell.length_c   1.000
_cell.angle_alpha   90.00
_cell.angle_beta   90.00
_cell.angle_gamma   90.00
#
_symmetry.space_group_name_H-M   'P 1'
#
loop_
_entity.id
_entity.type
_entity.pdbx_description
1 polymer ?
#
loop_
_entity_poly.entity_id
_entity_poly.type
_entity_poly.pdbx_seq_one_letter_code
_entity_poly.pdbx_strand_id
1 'polypeptide(L)'
;MAYQWSSDLETGNMQIDTEHKALIKAINDLLDACNGGKGRAEVEKTVNFLSSYTKTHFAHEEVLQQKYKYPDYNNHKKYHEGFIAAVDSIREKL
;
A
#
# COMPACT_ATOMS: atom_id res chain seq x y z
N MET A 1 -14.06 -8.02 8.78
CA MET A 1 -14.26 -6.58 9.10
C MET A 1 -13.46 -5.79 8.08
N ALA A 2 -14.09 -4.89 7.33
CA ALA A 2 -13.43 -4.10 6.28
C ALA A 2 -12.82 -2.82 6.86
N TYR A 3 -11.64 -2.44 6.38
CA TYR A 3 -11.02 -1.14 6.65
C TYR A 3 -11.83 -0.04 5.96
N GLN A 4 -12.15 1.02 6.69
CA GLN A 4 -12.91 2.16 6.16
C GLN A 4 -11.97 3.34 5.96
N TRP A 5 -12.15 4.05 4.85
CA TRP A 5 -11.53 5.37 4.69
C TRP A 5 -12.17 6.34 5.69
N SER A 6 -11.35 7.09 6.41
CA SER A 6 -11.79 8.19 7.27
C SER A 6 -10.94 9.43 7.01
N SER A 7 -11.41 10.58 7.47
CA SER A 7 -10.66 11.84 7.43
C SER A 7 -9.30 11.76 8.13
N ASP A 8 -9.11 10.83 9.07
CA ASP A 8 -7.84 10.65 9.77
C ASP A 8 -6.73 10.09 8.87
N LEU A 9 -7.10 9.55 7.71
CA LEU A 9 -6.18 9.03 6.69
C LEU A 9 -5.90 10.06 5.58
N GLU A 10 -6.59 11.20 5.58
CA GLU A 10 -6.40 12.22 4.55
C GLU A 10 -5.10 13.00 4.77
N THR A 11 -4.28 13.04 3.73
CA THR A 11 -3.04 13.82 3.69
C THR A 11 -3.27 15.25 3.17
N GLY A 12 -4.44 15.49 2.58
CA GLY A 12 -4.75 16.73 1.86
C GLY A 12 -4.15 16.78 0.45
N ASN A 13 -3.43 15.72 0.02
CA ASN A 13 -2.95 15.56 -1.33
C ASN A 13 -3.84 14.56 -2.09
N MET A 14 -4.64 15.07 -3.03
CA MET A 14 -5.61 14.28 -3.79
C MET A 14 -5.01 13.04 -4.46
N GLN A 15 -3.78 13.11 -4.97
CA GLN A 15 -3.11 11.98 -5.59
C GLN A 15 -2.81 10.89 -4.55
N ILE A 16 -2.17 11.27 -3.44
CA ILE A 16 -1.79 10.36 -2.36
C ILE A 16 -3.03 9.73 -1.72
N ASP A 17 -4.05 10.53 -1.44
CA ASP A 17 -5.30 10.03 -0.85
C ASP A 17 -6.03 9.04 -1.79
N THR A 18 -5.94 9.26 -3.11
CA THR A 18 -6.49 8.31 -4.10
C THR A 18 -5.73 6.99 -4.10
N GLU A 19 -4.40 7.05 -4.00
CA GLU A 19 -3.55 5.87 -3.93
C GLU A 19 -3.77 5.08 -2.64
N HIS A 20 -3.90 5.74 -1.48
CA HIS A 20 -4.23 5.06 -0.22
C HIS A 20 -5.62 4.41 -0.28
N LYS A 21 -6.63 5.06 -0.88
CA LYS A 21 -7.96 4.45 -1.07
C LYS A 21 -7.87 3.17 -1.92
N ALA A 22 -7.03 3.14 -2.95
CA ALA A 22 -6.81 1.95 -3.76
C ALA A 22 -6.14 0.81 -2.94
N LEU A 23 -5.17 1.14 -2.08
CA LEU A 23 -4.54 0.19 -1.16
C LEU A 23 -5.58 -0.41 -0.18
N ILE A 24 -6.40 0.43 0.46
CA ILE A 24 -7.47 -0.03 1.37
C ILE A 24 -8.46 -0.92 0.64
N LYS A 25 -8.84 -0.56 -0.60
CA LYS A 25 -9.72 -1.39 -1.42
C LYS A 25 -9.12 -2.79 -1.65
N ALA A 26 -7.83 -2.88 -2.02
CA ALA A 26 -7.18 -4.16 -2.26
C ALA A 26 -7.11 -5.04 -1.00
N ILE A 27 -6.94 -4.42 0.18
CA ILE A 27 -6.98 -5.13 1.47
C ILE A 27 -8.40 -5.66 1.75
N ASN A 28 -9.43 -4.84 1.52
CA ASN A 28 -10.81 -5.25 1.73
C ASN A 28 -11.24 -6.38 0.79
N ASP A 29 -10.89 -6.28 -0.49
CA ASP A 29 -11.17 -7.32 -1.49
C ASP A 29 -10.56 -8.67 -1.04
N LEU A 30 -9.32 -8.65 -0.50
CA LEU A 30 -8.67 -9.83 0.05
C LEU A 30 -9.42 -10.40 1.26
N LEU A 31 -9.81 -9.55 2.21
CA LEU A 31 -10.56 -9.98 3.40
C LEU A 31 -11.89 -10.64 3.02
N ASP A 32 -12.60 -10.08 2.05
CA ASP A 32 -13.87 -10.61 1.57
C ASP A 32 -13.67 -11.97 0.86
N ALA A 33 -12.64 -12.10 0.03
CA ALA A 33 -12.30 -13.37 -0.60
C ALA A 33 -11.92 -14.46 0.41
N CYS A 34 -11.19 -14.11 1.47
CA CYS A 34 -10.87 -15.01 2.56
C CYS A 34 -12.14 -15.50 3.28
N ASN A 35 -13.09 -14.60 3.57
CA ASN A 35 -14.38 -14.97 4.18
C ASN A 35 -15.25 -15.85 3.26
N GLY A 36 -15.13 -15.68 1.94
CA GLY A 36 -15.87 -16.45 0.94
C GLY A 36 -15.21 -17.76 0.49
N GLY A 37 -14.12 -18.20 1.13
CA GLY A 37 -13.40 -19.43 0.76
C GLY A 37 -12.58 -19.33 -0.54
N LYS A 38 -12.37 -18.12 -1.07
CA LYS A 38 -11.60 -17.83 -2.28
C LYS A 38 -10.23 -17.19 -1.99
N GLY A 39 -9.82 -17.20 -0.72
CA GLY A 39 -8.63 -16.49 -0.24
C GLY A 39 -7.36 -16.80 -1.02
N ARG A 40 -7.10 -18.07 -1.38
CA ARG A 40 -5.84 -18.43 -2.06
C ARG A 40 -5.63 -17.71 -3.39
N ALA A 41 -6.66 -17.65 -4.24
CA ALA A 41 -6.57 -16.96 -5.53
C ALA A 41 -6.47 -15.44 -5.37
N GLU A 42 -7.19 -14.88 -4.39
CA GLU A 42 -7.15 -13.44 -4.14
C GLU A 42 -5.82 -13.01 -3.49
N VAL A 43 -5.20 -13.85 -2.65
CA VAL A 43 -3.88 -13.57 -2.06
C VAL A 43 -2.84 -13.30 -3.14
N GLU A 44 -2.76 -14.15 -4.17
CA GLU A 44 -1.78 -13.97 -5.26
C GLU A 44 -2.04 -12.67 -6.03
N LYS A 45 -3.29 -12.39 -6.35
CA LYS A 45 -3.69 -11.14 -7.00
C LYS A 45 -3.33 -9.92 -6.14
N THR A 46 -3.67 -9.94 -4.86
CA THR A 46 -3.41 -8.83 -3.93
C THR A 46 -1.92 -8.62 -3.73
N VAL A 47 -1.12 -9.68 -3.57
CA VAL A 47 0.34 -9.56 -3.39
C VAL A 47 1.03 -9.04 -4.66
N ASN A 48 0.60 -9.47 -5.85
CA ASN A 48 1.10 -8.91 -7.12
C ASN A 48 0.72 -7.43 -7.30
N PHE A 49 -0.50 -7.07 -6.90
CA PHE A 49 -0.93 -5.67 -6.87
C PHE A 49 -0.08 -4.86 -5.90
N LEU A 50 0.11 -5.31 -4.66
CA LEU A 50 0.90 -4.60 -3.66
C LEU A 50 2.36 -4.43 -4.14
N SER A 51 3.01 -5.49 -4.64
CA SER A 51 4.41 -5.45 -5.10
C SER A 51 4.67 -4.38 -6.16
N SER A 52 3.68 -4.10 -7.02
CA SER A 52 3.78 -3.08 -8.07
C SER A 52 3.25 -1.72 -7.62
N TYR A 53 2.08 -1.67 -6.99
CA TYR A 53 1.40 -0.43 -6.63
C TYR A 53 2.10 0.31 -5.50
N THR A 54 2.66 -0.38 -4.50
CA THR A 54 3.34 0.29 -3.39
C THR A 54 4.65 0.93 -3.84
N LYS A 55 5.37 0.34 -4.81
CA LYS A 55 6.58 0.94 -5.39
C LYS A 55 6.26 2.29 -6.07
N THR A 56 5.17 2.33 -6.85
CA THR A 56 4.70 3.56 -7.51
C THR A 56 4.25 4.59 -6.48
N HIS A 57 3.39 4.19 -5.55
CA HIS A 57 2.84 5.06 -4.52
C HIS A 57 3.95 5.69 -3.65
N PHE A 58 4.87 4.87 -3.13
CA PHE A 58 5.99 5.36 -2.33
C PHE A 58 6.91 6.28 -3.13
N ALA A 59 7.15 6.00 -4.41
CA ALA A 59 7.91 6.91 -5.27
C ALA A 59 7.25 8.30 -5.39
N HIS A 60 5.91 8.36 -5.50
CA HIS A 60 5.20 9.64 -5.52
C HIS A 60 5.31 10.41 -4.21
N GLU A 61 5.14 9.74 -3.07
CA GLU A 61 5.35 10.36 -1.76
C GLU A 61 6.78 10.85 -1.59
N GLU A 62 7.77 10.04 -1.94
CA GLU A 62 9.18 10.38 -1.80
C GLU A 62 9.59 11.58 -2.67
N VAL A 63 9.03 11.70 -3.90
CA VAL A 63 9.23 12.88 -4.76
C VAL A 63 8.69 14.14 -4.07
N LEU A 64 7.50 14.07 -3.48
CA LEU A 64 6.91 15.20 -2.75
C LEU A 64 7.71 15.54 -1.49
N GLN A 65 8.09 14.54 -0.70
CA GLN A 65 8.88 14.69 0.51
C GLN A 65 10.22 15.36 0.21
N GLN A 66 10.94 14.93 -0.82
CA GLN A 66 12.19 15.57 -1.24
C GLN A 66 11.96 17.00 -1.76
N LYS A 67 10.96 17.20 -2.63
CA LYS A 67 10.62 18.51 -3.21
C LYS A 67 10.35 19.57 -2.13
N TYR A 68 9.63 19.19 -1.07
CA TYR A 68 9.27 20.08 0.02
C TYR A 68 10.18 19.98 1.24
N LYS A 69 11.30 19.24 1.13
CA LYS A 69 12.30 19.07 2.21
C LYS A 69 11.68 18.56 3.51
N TYR A 70 10.81 17.56 3.41
CA TYR A 70 10.22 16.88 4.56
C TYR A 70 11.33 16.41 5.52
N PRO A 71 11.32 16.86 6.79
CA PRO A 71 12.45 16.65 7.70
C PRO A 71 12.82 15.19 7.95
N ASP A 72 11.84 14.27 7.87
CA ASP A 72 12.02 12.86 8.22
C ASP A 72 12.06 11.93 6.99
N TYR A 73 12.35 12.46 5.80
CA TYR A 73 12.41 11.70 4.53
C TYR A 73 13.23 10.41 4.65
N ASN A 74 14.41 10.47 5.27
CA ASN A 74 15.31 9.32 5.35
C ASN A 74 14.75 8.16 6.17
N ASN A 75 13.99 8.44 7.23
CA ASN A 75 13.36 7.38 8.02
C ASN A 75 12.08 6.89 7.33
N HIS A 76 11.31 7.80 6.74
CA HIS A 76 10.12 7.45 5.97
C HIS A 76 10.46 6.48 4.82
N LYS A 77 11.50 6.80 4.04
CA LYS A 77 12.00 5.93 2.97
C LYS A 77 12.37 4.52 3.47
N LYS A 78 12.99 4.41 4.65
CA LYS A 78 13.33 3.09 5.22
C LYS A 78 12.08 2.26 5.52
N TYR A 79 10.98 2.89 5.94
CA TYR A 79 9.71 2.19 6.11
C TYR A 79 9.16 1.69 4.77
N HIS A 80 9.25 2.50 3.71
CA HIS A 80 8.88 2.09 2.36
C HIS A 80 9.69 0.89 1.86
N GLU A 81 11.03 0.98 1.96
CA GLU A 81 11.95 -0.08 1.55
C GLU A 81 11.68 -1.38 2.34
N GLY A 82 11.46 -1.28 3.65
CA GLY A 82 11.11 -2.42 4.50
C GLY A 82 9.77 -3.06 4.11
N PHE A 83 8.76 -2.25 3.82
CA PHE A 83 7.46 -2.76 3.38
C PHE A 83 7.55 -3.46 2.02
N ILE A 84 8.23 -2.85 1.05
CA ILE A 84 8.46 -3.45 -0.27
C ILE A 84 9.16 -4.81 -0.13
N ALA A 85 10.23 -4.88 0.67
CA ALA A 85 10.96 -6.13 0.89
C ALA A 85 10.07 -7.20 1.53
N ALA A 86 9.20 -6.83 2.47
CA ALA A 86 8.26 -7.76 3.09
C ALA A 86 7.25 -8.31 2.07
N VAL A 87 6.69 -7.45 1.21
CA VAL A 87 5.75 -7.87 0.16
C VAL A 87 6.43 -8.77 -0.87
N ASP A 88 7.62 -8.41 -1.33
CA ASP A 88 8.37 -9.22 -2.30
C ASP A 88 8.75 -10.60 -1.69
N SER A 89 9.11 -10.66 -0.40
CA SER A 89 9.37 -11.94 0.28
C SER A 89 8.11 -12.81 0.43
N ILE A 90 6.94 -12.21 0.63
CA ILE A 90 5.67 -12.96 0.64
C ILE A 90 5.39 -13.48 -0.77
N ARG A 91 5.57 -12.65 -1.80
CA ARG A 91 5.34 -13.00 -3.20
C ARG A 91 6.16 -14.19 -3.67
N GLU A 92 7.41 -14.28 -3.24
CA GLU A 92 8.30 -15.42 -3.57
C GLU A 92 7.86 -16.76 -2.96
N LYS A 93 6.99 -16.73 -1.93
CA LYS A 93 6.51 -17.92 -1.21
C LYS A 93 5.12 -18.38 -1.66
N LEU A 94 4.46 -17.66 -2.56
CA LEU A 94 3.16 -18.02 -3.14
C LEU A 94 3.33 -19.02 -4.28
#